data_AF-A0A5S4GR64-F1
#
_entry.id   AF-A0A5S4GR64-F1
#
_cell.length_a   1.000
_cell.length_b   1.000
_cell.length_c   1.000
_cell.angle_alpha   90.00
_cell.angle_beta   90.00
_cell.angle_gamma   90.00
#
_symmetry.space_group_name_H-M   'P 1'
#
loop_
_entity.id
_entity.type
_entity.pdbx_description
1 polymer ?
#
loop_
_entity_poly.entity_id
_entity_poly.type
_entity_poly.pdbx_seq_one_letter_code
_entity_poly.pdbx_strand_id
1 'polypeptide(L)' 'MRKRDLERRMRKLAKEYGVSVRSTEGGNHTKWHAGSEAMPVPRHSEVNERTAKGILEDWESILAEVAKEQEEQ' A
#
# COMPACT_ATOMS: atom_id res chain seq x y z
N MET A 1 -1.55 -15.27 -2.30
CA MET A 1 -1.96 -14.49 -3.50
C MET A 1 -0.76 -14.05 -4.31
N ARG A 2 -0.92 -13.73 -5.61
CA ARG A 2 0.19 -13.18 -6.40
C ARG A 2 0.48 -11.74 -5.98
N LYS A 3 1.75 -11.34 -5.93
CA LYS A 3 2.18 -9.97 -5.62
C LYS A 3 1.49 -8.93 -6.51
N ARG A 4 1.34 -9.24 -7.80
CA ARG A 4 0.66 -8.36 -8.77
C ARG A 4 -0.80 -8.09 -8.39
N ASP A 5 -1.49 -9.08 -7.82
CA ASP A 5 -2.87 -8.92 -7.35
C ASP A 5 -2.93 -8.07 -6.08
N LEU A 6 -1.97 -8.25 -5.17
CA LEU A 6 -1.82 -7.40 -3.98
C LEU A 6 -1.61 -5.93 -4.38
N GLU A 7 -0.62 -5.65 -5.22
CA GLU A 7 -0.32 -4.30 -5.69
C GLU A 7 -1.48 -3.66 -6.45
N ARG A 8 -2.23 -4.46 -7.24
CA ARG A 8 -3.43 -3.98 -7.91
C ARG A 8 -4.51 -3.56 -6.91
N ARG A 9 -4.70 -4.32 -5.82
CA ARG A 9 -5.64 -3.96 -4.74
C ARG A 9 -5.18 -2.72 -3.99
N MET A 10 -3.88 -2.61 -3.67
CA MET A 10 -3.31 -1.42 -3.03
C MET A 10 -3.54 -0.14 -3.86
N ARG A 11 -3.34 -0.20 -5.19
CA ARG A 11 -3.66 0.94 -6.09
C ARG A 11 -5.14 1.28 -6.11
N LYS A 12 -6.00 0.26 -6.07
CA LYS A 12 -7.45 0.45 -6.07
C LYS A 12 -7.90 1.18 -4.81
N LEU A 13 -7.44 0.72 -3.64
CA LEU A 13 -7.71 1.39 -2.36
C LEU A 13 -7.22 2.84 -2.39
N ALA A 14 -5.97 3.08 -2.81
CA ALA A 14 -5.43 4.43 -2.90
C ALA A 14 -6.31 5.37 -3.75
N LYS A 15 -6.84 4.87 -4.87
CA LYS A 15 -7.77 5.62 -5.72
C LYS A 15 -9.12 5.87 -5.05
N GLU A 16 -9.65 4.92 -4.28
CA GLU A 16 -10.91 5.06 -3.54
C GLU A 16 -10.80 6.13 -2.44
N TYR A 17 -9.64 6.23 -1.79
CA TYR A 17 -9.33 7.26 -0.80
C TYR A 17 -8.85 8.59 -1.40
N GLY A 18 -8.69 8.68 -2.73
CA GLY A 18 -8.18 9.88 -3.39
C GLY A 18 -6.70 10.19 -3.13
N VAL A 19 -5.94 9.27 -2.53
CA VAL A 19 -4.55 9.48 -2.13
C VAL A 19 -3.60 9.12 -3.27
N SER A 20 -2.67 10.03 -3.56
CA SER A 20 -1.58 9.78 -4.50
C SER A 20 -0.51 8.88 -3.89
N VAL A 21 -0.17 7.78 -4.59
CA VAL A 21 0.78 6.78 -4.11
C VAL A 21 1.89 6.50 -5.10
N ARG A 22 3.09 6.21 -4.59
CA ARG A 22 4.26 5.85 -5.41
C ARG A 22 4.92 4.59 -4.86
N SER A 23 5.50 3.78 -5.74
CA SER A 23 6.28 2.61 -5.33
C SER A 23 7.76 2.83 -5.66
N THR A 24 8.63 2.57 -4.70
CA THR A 24 10.09 2.55 -4.90
C THR A 24 10.62 1.16 -4.62
N GLU A 25 11.34 0.58 -5.58
CA GLU A 25 12.02 -0.68 -5.37
C GLU A 25 13.36 -0.43 -4.66
N GLY A 26 13.64 -1.18 -3.57
CA GLY A 26 14.89 -1.05 -2.83
C GLY A 26 15.23 -2.30 -2.03
N GLY A 27 16.42 -2.85 -2.23
CA GLY A 27 16.88 -4.05 -1.52
C GLY A 27 15.92 -5.23 -1.62
N ASN A 28 15.48 -5.77 -0.48
CA ASN A 28 14.64 -6.98 -0.41
C ASN A 28 13.13 -6.72 -0.58
N HIS A 29 12.65 -5.47 -0.53
CA HIS A 29 11.21 -5.14 -0.53
C HIS A 29 10.87 -3.98 -1.48
N THR A 30 9.66 -3.97 -2.02
CA THR A 30 9.08 -2.80 -2.70
C THR A 30 8.43 -1.92 -1.63
N LYS A 31 8.81 -0.65 -1.50
CA LYS A 31 8.16 0.29 -0.58
C LYS A 31 7.06 1.06 -1.32
N TRP A 32 5.86 1.05 -0.78
CA TRP A 32 4.72 1.84 -1.25
C TRP A 32 4.55 3.06 -0.34
N HIS A 33 4.51 4.25 -0.92
CA HIS A 33 4.43 5.50 -0.18
C HIS A 33 3.07 6.16 -0.40
N ALA A 34 2.49 6.68 0.67
CA ALA A 34 1.28 7.49 0.71
C ALA A 34 1.58 8.69 1.63
N GLY A 35 1.70 9.90 1.08
CA GLY A 35 2.17 11.05 1.86
C GLY A 35 3.57 10.83 2.45
N SER A 36 3.71 10.99 3.77
CA SER A 36 4.93 10.69 4.54
C SER A 36 5.08 9.22 4.93
N GLU A 37 4.00 8.44 4.85
CA GLU A 37 3.96 7.05 5.29
C GLU A 37 4.43 6.09 4.21
N ALA A 38 4.99 4.95 4.64
CA ALA A 38 5.50 3.92 3.74
C ALA A 38 5.21 2.49 4.21
N MET A 39 4.66 1.67 3.31
CA MET A 39 4.37 0.26 3.53
C MET A 39 5.34 -0.65 2.75
N PRO A 40 6.11 -1.53 3.42
CA PRO A 40 6.96 -2.49 2.75
C PRO A 40 6.16 -3.69 2.22
N VAL A 41 6.40 -4.07 0.97
CA VAL A 41 5.77 -5.22 0.28
C VAL A 41 6.86 -6.20 -0.17
N PRO A 42 6.76 -7.51 0.14
CA PRO A 42 7.75 -8.51 -0.28
C PRO A 42 7.92 -8.58 -1.80
N ARG A 43 9.16 -8.78 -2.29
CA ARG A 43 9.45 -8.79 -3.75
C ARG A 43 9.08 -10.08 -4.46
N HIS A 44 8.86 -11.17 -3.72
CA HIS A 44 8.59 -12.47 -4.33
C HIS A 44 7.20 -12.51 -4.98
N SER A 45 7.04 -13.37 -5.99
CA SER A 45 5.84 -13.41 -6.83
C SER A 45 4.58 -13.85 -6.08
N GLU A 46 4.73 -14.61 -5.00
CA GLU A 46 3.62 -15.16 -4.21
C GLU A 46 3.71 -14.69 -2.77
N VAL A 47 2.72 -13.95 -2.30
CA VAL A 47 2.63 -13.50 -0.91
C VAL A 47 1.67 -14.42 -0.16
N ASN A 48 2.06 -14.87 1.04
CA ASN A 48 1.17 -15.64 1.91
C ASN A 48 -0.15 -14.87 2.11
N GLU A 49 -1.29 -15.56 2.08
CA GLU A 49 -2.59 -14.89 2.13
C GLU A 49 -2.82 -14.10 3.41
N ARG A 50 -2.32 -14.59 4.56
CA ARG A 50 -2.41 -13.86 5.83
C ARG A 50 -1.60 -12.59 5.79
N THR A 51 -0.36 -12.67 5.30
CA THR A 51 0.51 -11.51 5.11
C THR A 51 -0.10 -10.50 4.15
N ALA A 52 -0.67 -10.96 3.04
CA ALA A 52 -1.30 -10.08 2.06
C ALA A 52 -2.55 -9.39 2.60
N LYS A 53 -3.34 -10.06 3.43
CA LYS A 53 -4.49 -9.45 4.11
C LYS A 53 -4.05 -8.38 5.10
N GLY A 54 -3.06 -8.69 5.96
CA GLY A 54 -2.51 -7.70 6.89
C GLY A 54 -1.94 -6.47 6.17
N ILE A 55 -1.21 -6.67 5.07
CA ILE A 55 -0.72 -5.55 4.25
C ILE A 55 -1.87 -4.68 3.72
N LEU A 56 -3.00 -5.27 3.32
CA LEU A 56 -4.14 -4.49 2.83
C LEU A 56 -4.84 -3.72 3.96
N GLU A 57 -5.00 -4.34 5.13
CA GLU A 57 -5.59 -3.69 6.32
C GLU A 57 -4.71 -2.52 6.79
N ASP A 58 -3.41 -2.75 6.94
CA ASP A 58 -2.45 -1.71 7.32
C ASP A 58 -2.43 -0.56 6.29
N TRP A 59 -2.45 -0.92 5.00
CA TRP A 59 -2.47 0.05 3.91
C TRP A 59 -3.74 0.89 3.88
N GLU A 60 -4.90 0.29 4.12
CA GLU A 60 -6.18 1.01 4.21
C GLU A 60 -6.17 2.01 5.37
N SER A 61 -5.61 1.63 6.53
CA SER A 61 -5.44 2.55 7.67
C SER A 61 -4.56 3.76 7.31
N ILE A 62 -3.39 3.50 6.70
CA ILE A 62 -2.48 4.57 6.25
C ILE A 62 -3.19 5.51 5.27
N LEU A 63 -3.92 4.97 4.30
CA LEU A 63 -4.64 5.79 3.33
C LEU A 63 -5.74 6.63 3.98
N ALA A 64 -6.46 6.08 4.95
CA ALA A 64 -7.49 6.80 5.68
C ALA A 64 -6.93 7.94 6.52
N GLU A 65 -5.75 7.77 7.11
CA GLU A 65 -5.03 8.81 7.85
C GLU A 65 -4.54 9.91 6.91
N VAL A 66 -3.84 9.55 5.83
CA VAL A 66 -3.33 10.51 4.84
C VAL A 66 -4.46 11.27 4.15
N ALA A 67 -5.59 10.62 3.87
CA ALA A 67 -6.75 11.29 3.28
C ALA A 67 -7.33 12.37 4.22
N LYS A 68 -7.43 12.09 5.53
CA LYS A 68 -7.88 13.08 6.52
C LYS A 68 -6.93 14.27 6.60
N GLU A 69 -5.62 14.02 6.61
CA GLU A 69 -4.60 15.07 6.62
C GLU A 69 -4.63 15.97 5.37
N GLN A 70 -5.13 15.44 4.23
CA GLN A 70 -5.30 16.22 3.01
C GLN A 70 -6.56 17.09 3.01
N GLU A 71 -7.58 16.75 3.80
CA GLU A 71 -8.81 17.56 3.92
C GLU A 71 -8.65 18.73 4.90
N GLU A 72 -7.73 18.63 5.85
CA GLU A 72 -7.45 19.67 6.85
C GLU A 72 -6.50 20.78 6.37
N GLN A 73 -5.94 20.66 5.16
CA GLN A 73 -5.00 21.61 4.54
C GLN A 73 -5.65 22.46 3.44
#